data_AF-A0A931LB97-F1
#
_entry.id   AF-A0A931LB97-F1
#
_cell.length_a   1.000
_cell.length_b   1.000
_cell.length_c   1.000
_cell.angle_alpha   90.00
_cell.angle_beta   90.00
_cell.angle_gamma   90.00
#
_symmetry.space_group_name_H-M   'P 1'
#
loop_
_entity.id
_entity.type
_entity.pdbx_description
1 polymer ?
#
loop_
_entity_poly.entity_id
_entity_poly.type
_entity_poly.pdbx_seq_one_letter_code
_entity_poly.pdbx_strand_id
1 'polypeptide(L)' 'MGAIRRLENRSQERSASFESLTTEQVLSLHERHFGPLDERAKERMVDGARMHGWDRTWGLDGLAA' A
#
# COMPACT_ATOMS: atom_id res chain seq x y z
N MET A 1 -14.78 28.91 -7.54
CA MET A 1 -13.41 28.36 -7.61
C MET A 1 -13.09 27.51 -6.37
N GLY A 2 -13.78 26.38 -6.14
CA GLY A 2 -13.61 25.62 -4.88
C GLY A 2 -13.79 24.09 -4.96
N ALA A 3 -14.25 23.55 -6.09
CA ALA A 3 -14.51 22.11 -6.22
C ALA A 3 -13.27 21.29 -6.62
N ILE A 4 -12.34 21.88 -7.39
CA ILE A 4 -11.18 21.19 -7.96
C ILE A 4 -10.18 20.77 -6.86
N ARG A 5 -9.93 21.65 -5.88
CA ARG A 5 -9.00 21.42 -4.77
C ARG A 5 -9.37 20.22 -3.87
N ARG A 6 -10.67 19.86 -3.82
CA ARG A 6 -11.18 18.75 -2.99
C ARG A 6 -10.98 17.38 -3.63
N LEU A 7 -10.85 17.32 -4.97
CA LEU A 7 -10.57 16.08 -5.69
C LEU A 7 -9.07 15.76 -5.67
N GLU A 8 -8.22 16.77 -5.84
CA GLU A 8 -6.76 16.62 -5.71
C GLU A 8 -6.36 16.17 -4.30
N ASN A 9 -6.95 16.77 -3.25
CA ASN A 9 -6.63 16.40 -1.88
C ASN A 9 -7.00 14.95 -1.56
N ARG A 10 -8.16 14.46 -2.04
CA ARG A 10 -8.57 13.05 -1.88
C ARG A 10 -7.72 12.07 -2.69
N SER A 11 -7.22 12.49 -3.85
CA SER A 11 -6.29 11.67 -4.63
C SER A 11 -4.93 11.57 -3.93
N GLN A 12 -4.38 12.68 -3.41
CA GLN A 12 -3.13 12.64 -2.63
C GLN A 12 -3.25 11.79 -1.36
N GLU A 13 -4.36 11.91 -0.62
CA GLU A 13 -4.62 11.09 0.57
C GLU A 13 -4.73 9.59 0.23
N ARG A 14 -5.38 9.23 -0.87
CA ARG A 14 -5.47 7.82 -1.31
C ARG A 14 -4.12 7.30 -1.78
N SER A 15 -3.36 8.08 -2.54
CA SER A 15 -2.03 7.69 -3.01
C SER A 15 -1.08 7.44 -1.84
N ALA A 16 -1.03 8.38 -0.88
CA ALA A 16 -0.25 8.22 0.35
C ALA A 16 -0.70 7.00 1.17
N SER A 17 -2.01 6.69 1.16
CA SER A 17 -2.56 5.51 1.84
C SER A 17 -2.17 4.17 1.20
N PHE A 18 -1.88 4.11 -0.11
CA PHE A 18 -1.45 2.86 -0.77
C PHE A 18 0.05 2.67 -0.67
N GLU A 19 0.83 3.74 -0.71
CA GLU A 19 2.29 3.71 -0.55
C GLU A 19 2.73 3.33 0.87
N SER A 20 1.84 3.45 1.86
CA SER A 20 2.10 3.05 3.24
C SER A 20 1.72 1.59 3.55
N LEU A 21 1.09 0.87 2.62
CA LEU A 21 0.61 -0.48 2.89
C LEU A 21 1.74 -1.49 2.86
N THR A 22 1.73 -2.39 3.83
CA THR A 22 2.56 -3.58 3.76
C THR A 22 2.03 -4.54 2.70
N THR A 23 2.89 -5.43 2.23
CA THR A 23 2.57 -6.50 1.28
C THR A 23 1.44 -7.37 1.81
N GLU A 24 1.45 -7.69 3.11
CA GLU A 24 0.38 -8.44 3.77
C GLU A 24 -0.96 -7.70 3.71
N GLN A 25 -0.96 -6.37 3.87
CA GLN A 25 -2.18 -5.56 3.75
C GLN A 25 -2.68 -5.48 2.29
N VAL A 26 -1.77 -5.39 1.32
CA VAL A 26 -2.12 -5.43 -0.11
C VAL A 26 -2.74 -6.77 -0.48
N LEU A 27 -2.16 -7.89 -0.01
CA LEU A 27 -2.70 -9.23 -0.25
C LEU A 27 -4.08 -9.39 0.40
N SER A 28 -4.26 -8.86 1.62
CA SER A 28 -5.57 -8.87 2.31
C SER A 28 -6.64 -8.08 1.52
N LEU A 29 -6.27 -6.92 0.96
CA LEU A 29 -7.16 -6.15 0.09
C LEU A 29 -7.48 -6.91 -1.20
N HIS A 30 -6.48 -7.53 -1.82
CA HIS A 30 -6.68 -8.35 -3.01
C HIS A 30 -7.69 -9.48 -2.73
N GLU A 31 -7.52 -10.22 -1.63
CA GLU A 31 -8.42 -11.34 -1.29
C GLU A 31 -9.87 -10.88 -1.10
N ARG A 32 -10.06 -9.69 -0.52
CA ARG A 32 -11.38 -9.09 -0.34
C ARG A 32 -12.08 -8.75 -1.67
N HIS A 33 -11.32 -8.38 -2.70
CA HIS A 33 -11.85 -7.92 -3.98
C HIS A 33 -11.94 -9.02 -5.05
N PHE A 34 -11.00 -9.97 -5.04
CA PHE A 34 -10.81 -10.96 -6.10
C PHE A 34 -10.96 -12.41 -5.61
N GLY A 35 -11.10 -12.63 -4.31
CA GLY A 35 -11.20 -13.96 -3.72
C GLY A 35 -9.86 -14.49 -3.20
N PRO A 36 -9.89 -15.65 -2.53
CA PRO A 36 -8.76 -16.17 -1.77
C PRO A 36 -7.54 -16.48 -2.66
N LEU A 37 -6.36 -16.17 -2.13
CA LEU A 37 -5.07 -16.52 -2.72
C LEU A 37 -4.54 -17.82 -2.10
N ASP A 38 -3.82 -18.60 -2.90
CA ASP A 38 -3.07 -19.76 -2.42
C ASP A 38 -2.08 -19.33 -1.31
N GLU A 39 -2.05 -20.07 -0.20
CA GLU A 39 -1.24 -19.70 0.97
C GLU A 39 0.26 -19.69 0.66
N ARG A 40 0.75 -20.68 -0.09
CA ARG A 40 2.16 -20.72 -0.52
C ARG A 40 2.50 -19.57 -1.47
N ALA A 41 1.56 -19.16 -2.33
CA ALA A 41 1.77 -17.99 -3.17
C ALA A 41 1.90 -16.72 -2.34
N LYS A 42 1.06 -16.53 -1.31
CA LYS A 42 1.14 -15.40 -0.39
C LYS A 42 2.48 -15.37 0.35
N GLU A 43 2.92 -16.49 0.91
CA GLU A 43 4.21 -16.61 1.59
C GLU A 43 5.37 -16.17 0.69
N ARG A 44 5.43 -16.69 -0.56
CA ARG A 44 6.48 -16.31 -1.51
C ARG A 44 6.46 -14.81 -1.86
N MET A 45 5.27 -14.22 -1.97
CA MET A 45 5.12 -12.79 -2.27
C MET A 45 5.61 -11.93 -1.12
N VAL A 46 5.25 -12.28 0.12
CA VAL A 46 5.70 -11.58 1.33
C VAL A 46 7.21 -11.73 1.51
N ASP A 47 7.76 -12.93 1.35
CA ASP A 47 9.19 -13.18 1.47
C ASP A 47 9.99 -12.40 0.41
N GLY A 48 9.53 -12.40 -0.84
CA GLY A 48 10.13 -11.60 -1.91
C GLY A 48 10.11 -10.11 -1.58
N ALA A 49 8.98 -9.59 -1.13
CA ALA A 49 8.85 -8.18 -0.76
C ALA A 49 9.77 -7.79 0.41
N ARG A 50 9.94 -8.68 1.41
CA ARG A 50 10.87 -8.47 2.53
C ARG A 50 12.32 -8.51 2.08
N MET A 51 12.71 -9.48 1.24
CA MET A 51 14.07 -9.57 0.70
C MET A 51 14.45 -8.32 -0.12
N HIS A 52 13.51 -7.78 -0.88
CA HIS A 52 13.74 -6.58 -1.69
C HIS A 52 13.51 -5.26 -0.92
N GLY A 53 13.07 -5.33 0.33
CA GLY A 53 12.78 -4.16 1.15
C GLY A 53 11.59 -3.33 0.66
N TRP A 54 10.66 -3.93 -0.08
CA TRP A 54 9.42 -3.29 -0.53
C TRP A 54 8.42 -3.12 0.62
N ASP A 55 8.56 -3.92 1.67
CA ASP A 55 7.76 -3.84 2.90
C ASP A 55 8.25 -2.74 3.86
N ARG A 56 9.24 -1.94 3.45
CA ARG A 56 9.64 -0.77 4.23
C ARG A 56 8.51 0.24 4.11
N THR A 57 7.87 0.53 5.24
CA THR A 57 7.19 1.81 5.40
C THR A 57 8.21 2.86 5.01
N TRP A 58 7.96 3.57 3.91
CA TRP A 58 8.69 4.78 3.60
C TRP A 58 8.33 5.72 4.73
N GLY A 59 9.17 5.70 5.77
CA GLY A 59 8.97 6.49 6.95
C GLY A 59 8.69 7.91 6.50
N LEU A 60 7.70 8.51 7.13
CA LEU A 60 7.49 9.95 7.24
C LEU A 60 8.75 10.73 7.69
N ASP A 61 9.93 10.10 7.78
CA ASP A 61 11.25 10.67 8.04
C ASP A 61 11.72 11.67 6.98
N GLY A 62 11.09 11.74 5.81
CA GLY A 62 11.33 12.78 4.81
C GLY A 62 10.48 14.04 4.95
N LEU A 63 9.43 14.01 5.79
CA LEU A 63 8.48 15.13 5.98
C LEU A 63 8.57 15.75 7.40
N ALA A 64 9.45 15.21 8.25
CA ALA A 64 9.72 15.69 9.60
C ALA A 64 11.08 16.41 9.73
N ALA A 65 11.59 16.97 8.63
CA ALA A 65 12.77 17.85 8.61
C ALA A 65 12.40 19.28 8.20
#